data_AF-A0A3P8AVA7-F1
#
_entry.id   AF-A0A3P8AVA7-F1
#
_cell.length_a   1.000
_cell.length_b   1.000
_cell.length_c   1.000
_cell.angle_alpha   90.00
_cell.angle_beta   90.00
_cell.angle_gamma   90.00
#
_symmetry.space_group_name_H-M   'P 1'
#
loop_
_entity.id
_entity.type
_entity.pdbx_description
1 polymer ?
#
loop_
_entity_poly.entity_id
_entity_poly.type
_entity_poly.pdbx_seq_one_letter_code
_entity_poly.pdbx_strand_id
1 'polypeptide(L)'
;MTRNTRIRSPTSTFNRGEPIRLIFAYFDVQCEDNRITQEDWPKFKPDSPMGQAPYLVVDDGKLALCQMQAICRYLAKSLRPNDYFAGATKSDSARCDMYVEAFMDLYTLGVERAFEKDPEMKAKKDEKFKSQRPVRLELLQDHLKKNGGQCFVGRKASSCKPMYFASIPRQ
;
A
#
# COMPACT_ATOMS: atom_id res chain seq x y z
N MET A 1 -2.04 -3.46 -19.98
CA MET A 1 -0.92 -4.23 -19.39
C MET A 1 -0.73 -5.49 -20.22
N THR A 2 0.50 -5.76 -20.64
CA THR A 2 0.85 -6.94 -21.45
C THR A 2 1.08 -8.17 -20.58
N ARG A 3 1.28 -9.32 -21.24
CA ARG A 3 1.63 -10.62 -20.65
C ARG A 3 2.91 -10.45 -19.78
N ASN A 4 3.02 -11.19 -18.68
CA ASN A 4 4.14 -11.21 -17.71
C ASN A 4 4.24 -10.07 -16.68
N THR A 5 3.14 -9.74 -15.99
CA THR A 5 3.19 -8.92 -14.77
C THR A 5 3.55 -9.77 -13.56
N ARG A 6 4.58 -9.38 -12.78
CA ARG A 6 5.05 -10.14 -11.61
C ARG A 6 5.32 -9.24 -10.41
N ILE A 7 4.78 -9.58 -9.25
CA ILE A 7 5.13 -8.96 -7.96
C ILE A 7 6.14 -9.85 -7.24
N ARG A 8 7.20 -9.23 -6.72
CA ARG A 8 8.22 -9.89 -5.91
C ARG A 8 8.20 -9.31 -4.52
N SER A 9 8.02 -10.16 -3.51
CA SER A 9 7.84 -9.72 -2.12
C SER A 9 8.33 -10.76 -1.11
N PRO A 10 8.83 -10.37 0.07
CA PRO A 10 9.32 -11.34 1.05
C PRO A 10 8.20 -12.25 1.61
N THR A 11 8.51 -13.51 1.92
CA THR A 11 7.57 -14.47 2.54
C THR A 11 7.12 -14.04 3.95
N SER A 12 7.97 -13.35 4.72
CA SER A 12 7.67 -12.98 6.11
C SER A 12 7.17 -11.54 6.31
N THR A 13 7.21 -10.68 5.27
CA THR A 13 6.87 -9.27 5.49
C THR A 13 5.36 -9.08 5.54
N PHE A 14 4.89 -8.82 6.74
CA PHE A 14 3.67 -8.07 7.01
C PHE A 14 3.48 -6.93 5.98
N ASN A 15 2.34 -6.99 5.30
CA ASN A 15 1.54 -5.88 4.78
C ASN A 15 2.04 -4.98 3.64
N ARG A 16 3.33 -4.86 3.28
CA ARG A 16 3.71 -3.93 2.17
C ARG A 16 3.45 -4.47 0.75
N GLY A 17 3.45 -5.79 0.57
CA GLY A 17 3.06 -6.41 -0.71
C GLY A 17 1.54 -6.54 -0.88
N GLU A 18 0.80 -6.53 0.23
CA GLU A 18 -0.63 -6.86 0.26
C GLU A 18 -1.50 -5.85 -0.52
N PRO A 19 -1.32 -4.53 -0.38
CA PRO A 19 -2.10 -3.57 -1.18
C PRO A 19 -1.95 -3.76 -2.69
N ILE A 20 -0.76 -4.16 -3.13
CA ILE A 20 -0.47 -4.42 -4.54
C ILE A 20 -1.27 -5.66 -5.00
N ARG A 21 -1.26 -6.73 -4.21
CA ARG A 21 -2.05 -7.95 -4.49
C ARG A 21 -3.54 -7.69 -4.48
N LEU A 22 -4.03 -6.91 -3.51
CA LEU A 22 -5.44 -6.53 -3.42
C LEU A 22 -5.90 -5.75 -4.64
N ILE A 23 -5.06 -4.90 -5.23
CA ILE A 23 -5.38 -4.19 -6.47
C ILE A 23 -5.51 -5.17 -7.65
N PHE A 24 -4.59 -6.12 -7.80
CA PHE A 24 -4.69 -7.15 -8.85
C PHE A 24 -5.94 -8.01 -8.69
N ALA A 25 -6.24 -8.45 -7.46
CA ALA A 25 -7.43 -9.22 -7.16
C ALA A 25 -8.73 -8.42 -7.40
N TYR A 26 -8.75 -7.14 -7.02
CA TYR A 26 -9.91 -6.26 -7.24
C TYR A 26 -10.24 -6.09 -8.72
N PHE A 27 -9.23 -6.02 -9.59
CA PHE A 27 -9.42 -5.88 -11.03
C PHE A 27 -9.46 -7.20 -11.80
N ASP A 28 -9.38 -8.34 -11.11
CA ASP A 28 -9.29 -9.68 -11.69
C ASP A 28 -8.17 -9.79 -12.75
N VAL A 29 -6.99 -9.23 -12.42
CA VAL A 29 -5.83 -9.22 -13.31
C VAL A 29 -4.82 -10.24 -12.83
N GLN A 30 -4.49 -11.18 -13.70
CA GLN A 30 -3.48 -12.20 -13.45
C GLN A 30 -2.09 -11.55 -13.25
N CYS A 31 -1.46 -11.88 -12.12
CA CYS A 31 -0.14 -11.42 -11.73
C CYS A 31 0.60 -12.58 -11.06
N GLU A 32 1.86 -12.81 -11.43
CA GLU A 32 2.70 -13.80 -10.77
C GLU A 32 3.15 -13.26 -9.40
N ASP A 33 2.65 -13.85 -8.32
CA ASP A 33 3.06 -13.55 -6.94
C ASP A 33 4.29 -14.38 -6.55
N ASN A 34 5.48 -13.85 -6.84
CA ASN A 34 6.74 -14.48 -6.45
C ASN A 34 7.12 -14.08 -5.02
N ARG A 35 6.90 -14.99 -4.07
CA ARG A 35 7.24 -14.80 -2.65
C ARG A 35 8.66 -15.27 -2.38
N ILE A 36 9.53 -14.31 -2.13
CA ILE A 36 10.97 -14.51 -1.98
C ILE A 36 11.29 -14.78 -0.51
N THR A 37 12.04 -15.85 -0.22
CA THR A 37 12.55 -16.15 1.12
C THR A 37 13.69 -15.20 1.49
N GLN A 38 14.01 -15.09 2.78
CA GLN A 38 15.13 -14.24 3.21
C GLN A 38 16.47 -14.75 2.66
N GLU A 39 16.59 -16.07 2.51
CA GLU A 39 17.74 -16.79 1.97
C GLU A 39 17.92 -16.55 0.47
N ASP A 40 16.81 -16.45 -0.28
CA ASP A 40 16.84 -16.18 -1.72
C ASP A 40 16.91 -14.70 -2.06
N TRP A 41 16.59 -13.79 -1.13
CA TRP A 41 16.61 -12.35 -1.37
C TRP A 41 17.91 -11.81 -1.99
N PRO A 42 19.11 -12.23 -1.55
CA PRO A 42 20.37 -11.81 -2.18
C PRO A 42 20.44 -12.07 -3.70
N LYS A 43 19.75 -13.10 -4.21
CA LYS A 43 19.71 -13.43 -5.65
C LYS A 43 18.86 -12.44 -6.45
N PHE A 44 17.80 -11.91 -5.84
CA PHE A 44 16.83 -11.03 -6.48
C PHE A 44 17.10 -9.54 -6.24
N LYS A 45 17.85 -9.21 -5.19
CA LYS A 45 18.22 -7.84 -4.84
C LYS A 45 18.87 -7.05 -6.00
N PRO A 46 19.76 -7.62 -6.83
CA PRO A 46 20.36 -6.91 -7.97
C PRO A 46 19.33 -6.48 -9.02
N ASP A 47 18.24 -7.23 -9.19
CA ASP A 47 17.16 -6.91 -10.15
C ASP A 47 16.21 -5.83 -9.64
N SER A 48 16.24 -5.52 -8.34
CA SER A 48 15.38 -4.52 -7.75
C SER A 48 15.97 -3.12 -7.99
N PRO A 49 15.25 -2.18 -8.62
CA PRO A 49 15.73 -0.82 -8.90
C PRO A 49 16.31 -0.08 -7.70
N MET A 50 15.78 -0.32 -6.50
CA MET A 50 16.24 0.32 -5.26
C MET A 50 16.83 -0.66 -4.25
N GLY A 51 17.20 -1.88 -4.68
CA GLY A 51 17.69 -2.93 -3.79
C GLY A 51 16.73 -3.29 -2.62
N GLN A 52 15.42 -3.15 -2.82
CA GLN A 52 14.36 -3.31 -1.82
C GLN A 52 13.19 -4.12 -2.37
N ALA A 53 12.48 -4.83 -1.50
CA ALA A 53 11.21 -5.47 -1.82
C ALA A 53 10.07 -4.86 -0.96
N PRO A 54 8.80 -4.84 -1.44
CA PRO A 54 8.35 -5.40 -2.70
C PRO A 54 8.72 -4.54 -3.92
N TYR A 55 8.84 -5.19 -5.08
CA TYR A 55 8.96 -4.53 -6.38
C TYR A 55 8.09 -5.22 -7.43
N LEU A 56 7.60 -4.43 -8.38
CA LEU A 56 6.74 -4.86 -9.47
C LEU A 56 7.53 -4.83 -10.79
N VAL A 57 7.44 -5.90 -11.56
CA VAL A 57 7.98 -5.99 -12.92
C VAL A 57 6.82 -6.10 -13.91
N VAL A 58 6.79 -5.20 -14.90
CA VAL A 58 5.76 -5.12 -15.95
C VAL A 58 6.38 -4.91 -17.32
N ASP A 59 5.54 -4.98 -18.35
CA ASP A 59 5.90 -4.76 -19.76
C ASP A 59 7.09 -5.65 -20.20
N ASP A 60 7.00 -6.94 -19.89
CA ASP A 60 8.03 -7.96 -20.18
C ASP A 60 9.41 -7.59 -19.63
N GLY A 61 9.46 -6.95 -18.46
CA GLY A 61 10.71 -6.59 -17.79
C GLY A 61 11.23 -5.19 -18.12
N LYS A 62 10.57 -4.45 -19.03
CA LYS A 62 10.99 -3.09 -19.41
C LYS A 62 10.81 -2.07 -18.30
N LEU A 63 9.89 -2.32 -17.37
CA LEU A 63 9.63 -1.44 -16.24
C LEU A 63 9.66 -2.24 -14.95
N ALA A 64 10.53 -1.84 -14.04
CA ALA A 64 10.59 -2.31 -12.67
C ALA A 64 10.35 -1.14 -11.71
N LEU A 65 9.41 -1.30 -10.77
CA LEU A 65 9.01 -0.27 -9.82
C LEU A 65 9.18 -0.77 -8.40
N CYS A 66 9.88 0.02 -7.57
CA CYS A 66 9.89 -0.12 -6.11
C CYS A 66 8.90 0.88 -5.48
N GLN A 67 8.78 0.85 -4.16
CA GLN A 67 7.87 1.68 -3.36
C GLN A 67 6.39 1.32 -3.56
N MET A 68 5.80 0.70 -2.54
CA MET A 68 4.41 0.23 -2.54
C MET A 68 3.42 1.29 -3.07
N GLN A 69 3.49 2.53 -2.61
CA GLN A 69 2.55 3.57 -3.05
C GLN A 69 2.74 3.95 -4.53
N ALA A 70 3.99 4.01 -5.01
CA ALA A 70 4.27 4.28 -6.42
C ALA A 70 3.72 3.16 -7.31
N ILE A 71 3.91 1.90 -6.89
CA ILE A 71 3.35 0.73 -7.55
C ILE A 71 1.81 0.80 -7.55
N CYS A 72 1.18 1.01 -6.40
CA CYS A 72 -0.28 1.10 -6.29
C CYS A 72 -0.85 2.23 -7.16
N ARG A 73 -0.21 3.42 -7.18
CA ARG A 73 -0.59 4.54 -8.05
C ARG A 73 -0.46 4.20 -9.53
N TYR A 74 0.62 3.53 -9.93
CA TYR A 74 0.81 3.08 -11.30
C TYR A 74 -0.29 2.08 -11.71
N LEU A 75 -0.55 1.05 -10.88
CA LEU A 75 -1.61 0.07 -11.15
C LEU A 75 -2.99 0.73 -11.24
N ALA A 76 -3.28 1.65 -10.32
CA ALA A 76 -4.55 2.37 -10.28
C ALA A 76 -4.83 3.19 -11.54
N LYS A 77 -3.78 3.70 -12.20
CA LYS A 77 -3.88 4.45 -13.45
C LYS A 77 -3.83 3.54 -14.69
N SER A 78 -3.09 2.45 -14.63
CA SER A 78 -2.79 1.61 -15.81
C SER A 78 -3.78 0.48 -16.07
N LEU A 79 -4.43 -0.09 -15.04
CA LEU A 79 -5.28 -1.27 -15.21
C LEU A 79 -6.65 -0.95 -15.82
N ARG A 80 -7.34 0.04 -15.27
CA ARG A 80 -8.67 0.48 -15.69
C ARG A 80 -8.75 2.01 -15.65
N PRO A 81 -8.10 2.73 -16.59
CA PRO A 81 -8.02 4.19 -16.56
C PRO A 81 -9.39 4.89 -16.56
N ASN A 82 -10.40 4.25 -17.16
CA ASN A 82 -11.76 4.78 -17.25
C ASN A 82 -12.64 4.50 -16.01
N ASP A 83 -12.15 3.68 -15.07
CA ASP A 83 -12.86 3.41 -13.81
C ASP A 83 -12.55 4.46 -12.74
N TYR A 84 -11.62 5.39 -13.04
CA TYR A 84 -11.21 6.49 -12.17
C TYR A 84 -10.79 6.04 -10.76
N PHE A 85 -10.21 4.84 -10.66
CA PHE A 85 -9.75 4.27 -9.39
C PHE A 85 -8.65 5.12 -8.73
N ALA A 86 -7.82 5.81 -9.53
CA ALA A 86 -6.85 6.80 -9.06
C ALA A 86 -7.44 8.21 -8.87
N GLY A 87 -8.76 8.38 -8.89
CA GLY A 87 -9.45 9.68 -8.92
C GLY A 87 -9.85 10.10 -10.34
N ALA A 88 -10.99 10.78 -10.48
CA ALA A 88 -11.53 11.21 -11.78
C ALA A 88 -10.92 12.53 -12.28
N THR A 89 -10.52 13.39 -11.34
CA THR A 89 -9.87 14.66 -11.61
C THR A 89 -8.50 14.72 -10.95
N LYS A 90 -7.66 15.70 -11.34
CA LYS A 90 -6.38 15.96 -10.65
C LYS A 90 -6.57 16.19 -9.15
N SER A 91 -7.64 16.89 -8.77
CA SER A 91 -8.00 17.14 -7.37
C SER A 91 -8.43 15.87 -6.64
N ASP A 92 -9.16 14.97 -7.29
CA ASP A 92 -9.52 13.68 -6.71
C ASP A 92 -8.28 12.80 -6.51
N SER A 93 -7.39 12.74 -7.51
CA SER A 93 -6.11 12.02 -7.36
C SER A 93 -5.28 12.56 -6.20
N ALA A 94 -5.16 13.88 -6.06
CA ALA A 94 -4.45 14.50 -4.95
C ALA A 94 -5.09 14.16 -3.58
N ARG A 95 -6.42 14.10 -3.51
CA ARG A 95 -7.12 13.66 -2.29
C ARG A 95 -6.88 12.18 -1.99
N CYS A 96 -6.90 11.31 -3.02
CA CYS A 96 -6.57 9.89 -2.86
C CYS A 96 -5.16 9.74 -2.26
N ASP A 97 -4.19 10.47 -2.81
CA ASP A 97 -2.81 10.46 -2.33
C ASP A 97 -2.74 10.94 -0.88
N MET A 98 -3.37 12.07 -0.54
CA MET A 98 -3.43 12.58 0.84
C MET A 98 -3.92 11.52 1.84
N TYR A 99 -5.00 10.79 1.53
CA TYR A 99 -5.49 9.73 2.41
C TYR A 99 -4.54 8.55 2.50
N VAL A 100 -3.95 8.13 1.38
CA VAL A 100 -2.96 7.04 1.35
C VAL A 100 -1.73 7.39 2.19
N GLU A 101 -1.21 8.62 2.10
CA GLU A 101 -0.10 9.08 2.92
C GLU A 101 -0.49 9.13 4.41
N ALA A 102 -1.68 9.64 4.75
CA ALA A 102 -2.16 9.65 6.13
C ALA A 102 -2.27 8.23 6.75
N PHE A 103 -2.70 7.24 5.97
CA PHE A 103 -2.68 5.83 6.39
C PHE A 103 -1.25 5.32 6.57
N MET A 104 -0.33 5.72 5.69
CA MET A 104 1.07 5.31 5.78
C MET A 104 1.80 5.89 6.97
N ASP A 105 1.47 7.10 7.39
CA ASP A 105 2.03 7.66 8.61
C ASP A 105 1.60 6.84 9.84
N LEU A 106 0.33 6.41 9.90
CA LEU A 106 -0.15 5.55 10.98
C LEU A 106 0.48 4.15 10.92
N TYR A 107 0.60 3.57 9.72
CA TYR A 107 1.26 2.30 9.50
C TYR A 107 2.73 2.34 9.95
N THR A 108 3.45 3.41 9.61
CA THR A 108 4.87 3.60 9.97
C THR A 108 5.04 3.64 11.48
N LEU A 109 4.17 4.34 12.21
CA LEU A 109 4.18 4.30 13.70
C LEU A 109 4.02 2.86 14.22
N GLY A 110 3.12 2.07 13.61
CA GLY A 110 2.90 0.68 13.99
C GLY A 110 4.13 -0.21 13.74
N VAL A 111 4.80 -0.03 12.59
CA VAL A 111 6.02 -0.76 12.22
C VAL A 111 7.18 -0.37 13.13
N GLU A 112 7.45 0.92 13.30
CA GLU A 112 8.56 1.41 14.14
C GLU A 112 8.45 0.92 15.58
N ARG A 113 7.22 0.79 16.10
CA ARG A 113 6.89 0.22 17.40
C ARG A 113 7.11 -1.30 17.44
N ALA A 114 6.67 -2.02 16.42
CA ALA A 114 6.78 -3.48 16.36
C ALA A 114 8.23 -3.96 16.27
N PHE A 115 9.07 -3.23 15.53
CA PHE A 115 10.48 -3.58 15.32
C PHE A 115 11.45 -2.94 16.34
N GLU A 116 10.95 -2.17 17.31
CA GLU A 116 11.79 -1.63 18.38
C GLU A 116 12.21 -2.73 19.35
N LYS A 117 13.52 -2.78 19.61
CA LYS A 117 14.16 -3.77 20.50
C LYS A 117 14.54 -3.16 21.84
N ASP A 118 14.84 -1.87 21.89
CA ASP A 118 15.16 -1.19 23.14
C ASP A 118 13.89 -1.02 23.99
N PRO A 119 13.86 -1.50 25.25
CA PRO A 119 12.67 -1.45 26.09
C PRO A 119 12.15 -0.03 26.37
N GLU A 120 13.05 0.94 26.59
CA GLU A 120 12.67 2.31 26.92
C GLU A 120 12.07 3.03 25.70
N MET A 121 12.73 2.90 24.55
CA MET A 121 12.24 3.44 23.28
C MET A 121 10.95 2.75 22.83
N LYS A 122 10.79 1.45 23.13
CA LYS A 122 9.56 0.71 22.85
C LYS A 122 8.39 1.25 23.65
N ALA A 123 8.57 1.51 24.95
CA ALA A 123 7.55 2.13 25.80
C ALA A 123 7.13 3.51 25.25
N LYS A 124 8.09 4.37 24.87
CA LYS A 124 7.83 5.67 24.25
C LYS A 124 7.03 5.54 22.95
N LYS A 125 7.40 4.60 22.07
CA LYS A 125 6.69 4.33 20.81
C LYS A 125 5.29 3.73 21.04
N ASP A 126 5.12 2.90 22.06
CA ASP A 126 3.81 2.36 22.45
C ASP A 126 2.87 3.47 22.94
N GLU A 127 3.34 4.39 23.77
CA GLU A 127 2.54 5.56 24.20
C GLU A 127 2.20 6.48 23.03
N LYS A 128 3.17 6.76 22.16
CA LYS A 128 2.94 7.54 20.93
C LYS A 128 1.89 6.88 20.03
N PHE A 129 1.96 5.57 19.85
CA PHE A 129 0.97 4.84 19.05
C PHE A 129 -0.42 4.85 19.70
N LYS A 130 -0.51 4.59 21.02
CA LYS A 130 -1.77 4.59 21.77
C LYS A 130 -2.47 5.95 21.74
N SER A 131 -1.70 7.04 21.84
CA SER A 131 -2.23 8.42 21.78
C SER A 131 -2.60 8.86 20.36
N GLN A 132 -1.76 8.58 19.36
CA GLN A 132 -1.99 9.08 18.00
C GLN A 132 -2.97 8.24 17.18
N ARG A 133 -3.04 6.92 17.41
CA ARG A 133 -3.93 6.03 16.65
C ARG A 133 -5.40 6.46 16.71
N PRO A 134 -6.04 6.68 17.87
CA PRO A 134 -7.46 7.05 17.91
C PRO A 134 -7.71 8.38 17.20
N VAL A 135 -6.89 9.41 17.47
CA VAL A 135 -7.02 10.75 16.87
C VAL A 135 -6.94 10.69 15.34
N ARG A 136 -5.96 9.94 14.80
CA ARG A 136 -5.78 9.81 13.35
C ARG A 136 -6.91 9.02 12.69
N LEU A 137 -7.36 7.94 13.33
CA LEU A 137 -8.48 7.13 12.82
C LEU A 137 -9.79 7.90 12.86
N GLU A 138 -10.05 8.67 13.92
CA GLU A 138 -11.23 9.52 14.04
C GLU A 138 -11.26 10.57 12.94
N LEU A 139 -10.13 11.26 12.70
CA LEU A 139 -10.02 12.22 11.59
C LEU A 139 -10.34 11.57 10.23
N LEU A 140 -9.79 10.38 9.97
CA LEU A 140 -10.06 9.65 8.72
C LEU A 140 -11.53 9.20 8.64
N GLN A 141 -12.13 8.76 9.75
CA GLN A 141 -13.55 8.41 9.80
C GLN A 141 -14.44 9.62 9.54
N ASP A 142 -14.10 10.79 10.06
CA ASP A 142 -14.85 12.02 9.84
C ASP A 142 -14.78 12.47 8.37
N HIS A 143 -13.61 12.36 7.75
CA HIS A 143 -13.47 12.59 6.32
C HIS A 143 -14.30 11.59 5.51
N LEU A 144 -14.31 10.31 5.90
CA LEU A 144 -15.13 9.29 5.23
C LEU A 144 -16.62 9.61 5.35
N LYS A 145 -17.10 9.98 6.54
CA LYS A 145 -18.50 10.39 6.78
C LYS A 145 -18.87 11.61 5.94
N LYS A 146 -18.03 12.65 5.95
CA LYS A 146 -18.22 13.88 5.14
C LYS A 146 -18.32 13.60 3.64
N ASN A 147 -17.67 12.54 3.17
CA ASN A 147 -17.66 12.15 1.76
C ASN A 147 -18.74 11.10 1.41
N GLY A 148 -19.72 10.86 2.29
CA GLY A 148 -20.84 9.95 2.04
C GLY A 148 -20.62 8.51 2.49
N GLY A 149 -19.57 8.23 3.27
CA GLY A 149 -19.40 6.99 4.04
C GLY A 149 -18.89 5.77 3.28
N GLN A 150 -18.97 5.74 1.94
CA GLN A 150 -18.64 4.55 1.14
C GLN A 150 -17.22 4.55 0.55
N CYS A 151 -16.70 5.74 0.23
CA CYS A 151 -15.40 5.98 -0.38
C CYS A 151 -14.78 7.26 0.18
N PHE A 152 -13.45 7.29 0.33
CA PHE A 152 -12.77 8.53 0.74
C PHE A 152 -12.75 9.60 -0.37
N VAL A 153 -12.81 9.18 -1.63
CA VAL A 153 -12.86 10.06 -2.80
C VAL A 153 -13.82 9.50 -3.83
N GLY A 154 -14.70 10.34 -4.36
CA GLY A 154 -15.67 9.99 -5.40
C GLY A 154 -16.81 9.10 -4.92
N ARG A 155 -17.56 8.51 -5.88
CA ARG A 155 -18.72 7.64 -5.63
C ARG A 155 -18.46 6.15 -5.87
N LYS A 156 -17.28 5.80 -6.40
CA LYS A 156 -16.83 4.42 -6.64
C LYS A 156 -15.52 4.18 -5.90
N ALA A 157 -15.17 2.90 -5.68
CA ALA A 157 -13.95 2.54 -4.96
C ALA A 157 -12.73 3.22 -5.57
N SER A 158 -11.89 3.80 -4.70
CA SER A 158 -10.68 4.53 -5.04
C SER A 158 -9.45 3.84 -4.44
N SER A 159 -8.26 4.13 -4.97
CA SER A 159 -6.97 3.50 -4.63
C SER A 159 -6.58 3.61 -3.14
N CYS A 160 -7.22 4.49 -2.38
CA CYS A 160 -7.10 4.60 -0.94
C CYS A 160 -7.81 3.47 -0.17
N LYS A 161 -8.77 2.76 -0.78
CA LYS A 161 -9.58 1.72 -0.14
C LYS A 161 -8.80 0.43 0.17
N PRO A 162 -7.96 -0.13 -0.74
CA PRO A 162 -7.09 -1.26 -0.40
C PRO A 162 -6.11 -0.95 0.74
N MET A 163 -5.62 0.30 0.81
CA MET A 163 -4.73 0.75 1.89
C MET A 163 -5.44 0.78 3.25
N TYR A 164 -6.69 1.26 3.28
CA TYR A 164 -7.53 1.21 4.48
C TYR A 164 -7.71 -0.22 4.99
N PHE A 165 -8.14 -1.15 4.13
CA PHE A 165 -8.37 -2.55 4.53
C PHE A 165 -7.08 -3.29 4.91
N ALA A 166 -5.94 -2.98 4.30
CA ALA A 166 -4.65 -3.55 4.69
C ALA A 166 -4.13 -3.01 6.04
N SER A 167 -4.62 -1.85 6.48
CA SER A 167 -4.22 -1.21 7.74
C SER A 167 -5.08 -1.61 8.96
N ILE A 168 -6.25 -2.21 8.72
CA ILE A 168 -7.12 -2.75 9.77
C ILE A 168 -6.74 -4.22 10.00
N PRO A 169 -6.39 -4.63 11.23
CA PRO A 169 -6.22 -6.05 11.54
C PRO A 169 -7.52 -6.78 11.23
N ARG A 170 -7.47 -7.81 10.38
CA ARG A 170 -8.61 -8.72 10.22
C ARG A 170 -8.78 -9.45 11.56
N GLN A 171 -9.95 -9.30 12.17
CA GLN A 171 -10.36 -10.10 13.35
C GLN A 171 -10.50 -11.56 12.95
#